data_AF-A0A3N9NHR0-F1
#
_entry.id   AF-A0A3N9NHR0-F1
#
_cell.length_a   1.000
_cell.length_b   1.000
_cell.length_c   1.000
_cell.angle_alpha   90.00
_cell.angle_beta   90.00
_cell.angle_gamma   90.00
#
_symmetry.space_group_name_H-M   'P 1'
#
loop_
_entity.id
_entity.type
_entity.pdbx_description
1 polymer ?
#
loop_
_entity_poly.entity_id
_entity_poly.type
_entity_poly.pdbx_seq_one_letter_code
_entity_poly.pdbx_strand_id
1 'polypeptide(L)'
;MARKNIPLGEFELFYLAELTRRRLKPLSRWEKPLNNSQKKWLQQQDLHVETIPRLTLNKTRIYETVFSSSSRYTDLYLRKFRGSFLDKSAASQRFEGILFGYPPCCVEQFIEKPYTRNRFKKENQEILFHWACPDCRITRELIQYYRPVYKNVMAWYENQFGPSDQFGKKIPQKLAWTAALSLWLSTASLLAHPLPDSTHYIPVANDPDGNGLSYSEDIFLGSHQVLNSTQSRWTIFFKTVIDTLPTDSLTNRPYKKEYLTWGWETCQKCGATVNMGFVRIINPQRQMHIDLPFIALHFMENGCFSYDGDLHAGRVDVDTLKHILFPFDPSHMLTVSGDSDNDGLTDAEEDSFYFYPNIPDTDNDGVPDGARIAEQIIRLFPRLKEQPDSAHAHVKFLPVGNGFEQCAICGQSIYMGVYEITNPENGRKFTIPLINLHSLAHGSFKHTSTAWGDPRADAVDLYRTMKTHMLHIEHDADNDGLSDNEESSFGYDPNNSDS
;
A
#
# COMPACT_ATOMS: atom_id res chain seq x y z
N MET A 1 29.84 -25.21 -1.72
CA MET A 1 29.34 -24.29 -0.69
C MET A 1 28.81 -25.11 0.47
N ALA A 2 29.34 -24.92 1.68
CA ALA A 2 29.02 -25.74 2.84
C ALA A 2 27.60 -25.47 3.37
N ARG A 3 26.85 -26.55 3.63
CA ARG A 3 25.46 -26.54 4.14
C ARG A 3 25.44 -26.34 5.66
N LYS A 4 24.54 -25.49 6.17
CA LYS A 4 23.53 -25.81 7.22
C LYS A 4 23.03 -24.69 8.15
N ASN A 5 23.51 -23.43 8.10
CA ASN A 5 23.18 -22.47 9.18
C ASN A 5 22.59 -21.11 8.77
N ILE A 6 22.06 -20.94 7.55
CA ILE A 6 21.47 -19.67 7.11
C ILE A 6 19.97 -19.87 6.85
N PRO A 7 19.08 -19.03 7.43
CA PRO A 7 17.64 -19.17 7.29
C PRO A 7 17.16 -19.05 5.84
N LEU A 8 16.00 -19.64 5.56
CA LEU A 8 15.26 -19.45 4.31
C LEU A 8 14.92 -17.96 4.18
N GLY A 9 15.41 -17.30 3.14
CA GLY A 9 14.97 -15.96 2.76
C GLY A 9 16.00 -14.84 2.67
N GLU A 10 17.28 -15.16 2.52
CA GLU A 10 18.32 -14.13 2.32
C GLU A 10 19.00 -14.25 0.95
N PHE A 11 18.24 -14.50 -0.12
CA PHE A 11 18.79 -14.60 -1.49
C PHE A 11 19.72 -13.44 -1.84
N GLU A 12 19.33 -12.22 -1.48
CA GLU A 12 20.06 -10.99 -1.74
C GLU A 12 21.43 -10.99 -1.07
N LEU A 13 21.56 -11.58 0.13
CA LEU A 13 22.85 -11.72 0.80
C LEU A 13 23.79 -12.64 0.01
N PHE A 14 23.28 -13.78 -0.47
CA PHE A 14 24.05 -14.71 -1.31
C PHE A 14 24.43 -14.09 -2.65
N TYR A 15 23.49 -13.39 -3.27
CA TYR A 15 23.70 -12.70 -4.54
C TYR A 15 24.75 -11.59 -4.39
N LEU A 16 24.63 -10.76 -3.36
CA LEU A 16 25.55 -9.69 -3.06
C LEU A 16 26.94 -10.22 -2.69
N ALA A 17 27.01 -11.31 -1.91
CA ALA A 17 28.25 -12.02 -1.62
C ALA A 17 28.92 -12.52 -2.90
N GLU A 18 28.16 -13.13 -3.82
CA GLU A 18 28.71 -13.66 -5.07
C GLU A 18 29.17 -12.57 -6.03
N LEU A 19 28.44 -11.45 -6.15
CA LEU A 19 28.88 -10.27 -6.91
C LEU A 19 30.20 -9.73 -6.37
N THR A 20 30.34 -9.69 -5.04
CA THR A 20 31.54 -9.19 -4.36
C THR A 20 32.71 -10.15 -4.51
N ARG A 21 32.47 -11.46 -4.34
CA ARG A 21 33.47 -12.52 -4.50
C ARG A 21 34.02 -12.57 -5.93
N ARG A 22 33.16 -12.35 -6.93
CA ARG A 22 33.55 -12.21 -8.35
C ARG A 22 34.17 -10.86 -8.69
N ARG A 23 34.31 -9.95 -7.72
CA ARG A 23 34.86 -8.60 -7.88
C ARG A 23 34.07 -7.72 -8.86
N LEU A 24 32.80 -8.03 -9.08
CA LEU A 24 31.85 -7.16 -9.80
C LEU A 24 31.37 -6.00 -8.93
N LYS A 25 31.44 -6.18 -7.61
CA LYS A 25 31.31 -5.11 -6.61
C LYS A 25 32.58 -5.06 -5.77
N PRO A 26 33.26 -3.90 -5.66
CA PRO A 26 34.47 -3.80 -4.83
C PRO A 26 34.17 -3.94 -3.33
N LEU A 27 33.05 -3.36 -2.88
CA LEU A 27 32.53 -3.47 -1.52
C LEU A 27 31.01 -3.68 -1.60
N SER A 28 30.49 -4.42 -0.63
CA SER A 28 29.06 -4.56 -0.43
C SER A 28 28.69 -4.23 1.00
N ARG A 29 27.54 -3.60 1.18
CA ARG A 29 26.95 -3.28 2.47
C ARG A 29 25.65 -4.06 2.63
N TRP A 30 25.50 -4.66 3.79
CA TRP A 30 24.29 -5.26 4.30
C TRP A 30 23.80 -4.42 5.48
N GLU A 31 22.58 -3.90 5.39
CA GLU A 31 22.07 -2.87 6.31
C GLU A 31 21.64 -3.44 7.67
N LYS A 32 21.84 -4.74 7.90
CA LYS A 32 21.58 -5.44 9.16
C LYS A 32 22.87 -5.98 9.79
N PRO A 33 22.93 -6.10 11.13
CA PRO A 33 23.99 -6.87 11.76
C PRO A 33 23.82 -8.35 11.41
N LEU A 34 24.82 -8.93 10.74
CA LEU A 34 24.84 -10.36 10.49
C LEU A 34 25.16 -11.12 11.78
N ASN A 35 24.47 -12.25 11.99
CA ASN A 35 24.79 -13.15 13.08
C ASN A 35 26.16 -13.82 12.83
N ASN A 36 26.72 -14.46 13.87
CA ASN A 36 28.06 -15.06 13.78
C ASN A 36 28.15 -16.17 12.72
N SER A 37 27.06 -16.92 12.50
CA SER A 37 27.01 -17.97 11.48
C SER A 37 27.08 -17.40 10.06
N GLN A 38 26.34 -16.33 9.78
CA GLN A 38 26.35 -15.62 8.50
C GLN A 38 27.71 -14.96 8.23
N LYS A 39 28.29 -14.31 9.25
CA LYS A 39 29.64 -13.72 9.15
C LYS A 39 30.68 -14.79 8.82
N LYS A 40 30.64 -15.92 9.53
CA LYS A 40 31.54 -17.04 9.28
C LYS A 40 31.35 -17.62 7.88
N TRP A 41 30.11 -17.70 7.40
CA TRP A 41 29.82 -18.16 6.05
C TRP A 41 30.41 -17.23 4.98
N LEU A 42 30.26 -15.90 5.14
CA LEU A 42 30.89 -14.92 4.24
C LEU A 42 32.42 -15.03 4.27
N GLN A 43 33.01 -15.18 5.45
CA GLN A 43 34.46 -15.40 5.60
C GLN A 43 34.93 -16.68 4.90
N GLN A 44 34.13 -17.75 4.91
CA GLN A 44 34.40 -18.97 4.17
C GLN A 44 34.30 -18.80 2.64
N GLN A 45 33.74 -17.69 2.15
CA GLN A 45 33.74 -17.32 0.73
C GLN A 45 34.91 -16.39 0.37
N ASP A 46 35.96 -16.34 1.20
CA ASP A 46 37.12 -15.44 1.06
C ASP A 46 36.74 -13.95 1.07
N LEU A 47 35.69 -13.60 1.84
CA LEU A 47 35.27 -12.21 2.04
C LEU A 47 35.72 -11.71 3.42
N HIS A 48 36.36 -10.56 3.45
CA HIS A 48 36.59 -9.80 4.67
C HIS A 48 35.27 -9.16 5.10
N VAL A 49 34.88 -9.33 6.36
CA VAL A 49 33.58 -8.89 6.89
C VAL A 49 33.81 -8.02 8.11
N GLU A 50 33.24 -6.82 8.10
CA GLU A 50 33.32 -5.85 9.19
C GLU A 50 31.93 -5.39 9.61
N THR A 51 31.73 -5.18 10.92
CA THR A 51 30.52 -4.57 11.45
C THR A 51 30.80 -3.13 11.83
N ILE A 52 30.12 -2.21 11.17
CA ILE A 52 30.33 -0.78 11.26
C ILE A 52 29.25 -0.20 12.16
N PRO A 53 29.60 0.29 13.36
CA PRO A 53 28.66 1.06 14.15
C PRO A 53 28.46 2.42 13.49
N ARG A 54 27.21 2.79 13.21
CA ARG A 54 26.82 4.14 12.81
C ARG A 54 25.96 4.77 13.91
N LEU A 55 25.86 6.08 13.88
CA LEU A 55 24.96 6.84 14.74
C LEU A 55 23.80 7.35 13.90
N THR A 56 22.57 7.18 14.38
CA THR A 56 21.45 7.96 13.85
C THR A 56 21.62 9.43 14.27
N LEU A 57 20.84 10.35 13.69
CA LEU A 57 20.83 11.76 14.12
C LEU A 57 20.54 11.90 15.63
N ASN A 58 19.77 10.96 16.20
CA ASN A 58 19.46 10.89 17.63
C ASN A 58 20.57 10.22 18.47
N LYS A 59 21.75 9.96 17.90
CA LYS A 59 22.91 9.29 18.53
C LYS A 59 22.66 7.83 18.92
N THR A 60 21.60 7.20 18.42
CA THR A 60 21.35 5.76 18.58
C THR A 60 22.36 4.99 17.75
N ARG A 61 22.98 3.96 18.34
CA ARG A 61 23.91 3.09 17.61
C ARG A 61 23.16 2.07 16.79
N ILE A 62 23.39 2.09 15.49
CA ILE A 62 22.97 1.04 14.57
C ILE A 62 24.22 0.33 14.02
N TYR A 63 24.04 -0.87 13.50
CA TYR A 63 25.14 -1.68 13.01
C TYR A 63 24.88 -2.13 11.58
N GLU A 64 25.76 -1.72 10.69
CA GLU A 64 25.78 -2.16 9.30
C GLU A 64 26.88 -3.21 9.15
N THR A 65 26.71 -4.18 8.27
CA THR A 65 27.78 -5.14 7.95
C THR A 65 28.30 -4.84 6.55
N VAL A 66 29.60 -4.61 6.40
CA VAL A 66 30.23 -4.48 5.09
C VAL A 66 31.14 -5.66 4.82
N PHE A 67 31.23 -6.06 3.55
CA PHE A 67 32.13 -7.13 3.15
C PHE A 67 32.72 -6.92 1.76
N SER A 68 33.94 -7.39 1.57
CA SER A 68 34.72 -7.25 0.33
C SER A 68 35.67 -8.43 0.15
N SER A 69 36.07 -8.72 -1.09
CA SER A 69 37.19 -9.62 -1.38
C SER A 69 38.56 -9.01 -1.01
N SER A 70 38.61 -7.77 -0.51
CA SER A 70 39.83 -7.09 -0.07
C SER A 70 39.58 -6.27 1.19
N SER A 71 40.37 -6.53 2.23
CA SER A 71 40.29 -5.80 3.50
C SER A 71 40.50 -4.28 3.33
N ARG A 72 41.22 -3.87 2.29
CA ARG A 72 41.44 -2.45 1.98
C ARG A 72 40.13 -1.66 1.86
N TYR A 73 39.10 -2.24 1.26
CA TYR A 73 37.81 -1.56 1.10
C TYR A 73 37.01 -1.51 2.40
N THR A 74 37.00 -2.60 3.17
CA THR A 74 36.33 -2.62 4.49
C THR A 74 37.02 -1.68 5.46
N ASP A 75 38.35 -1.61 5.46
CA ASP A 75 39.15 -0.70 6.29
C ASP A 75 38.95 0.78 5.91
N LEU A 76 38.79 1.08 4.62
CA LEU A 76 38.46 2.43 4.15
C LEU A 76 37.06 2.84 4.60
N TYR A 77 36.07 1.95 4.45
CA TYR A 77 34.70 2.20 4.89
C TYR A 77 34.63 2.38 6.42
N LEU A 78 35.27 1.49 7.17
CA LEU A 78 35.37 1.57 8.63
C LEU A 78 36.02 2.87 9.09
N ARG A 79 37.14 3.28 8.50
CA ARG A 79 37.82 4.54 8.86
C ARG A 79 36.95 5.77 8.62
N LYS A 80 36.14 5.76 7.56
CA LYS A 80 35.27 6.89 7.22
C LYS A 80 34.02 6.95 8.10
N PHE A 81 33.41 5.81 8.40
CA PHE A 81 32.05 5.75 8.92
C PHE A 81 31.91 5.20 10.33
N ARG A 82 32.95 4.62 10.93
CA ARG A 82 32.88 4.09 12.30
C ARG A 82 32.51 5.19 13.30
N GLY A 83 31.37 5.02 13.96
CA GLY A 83 30.84 5.96 14.93
C GLY A 83 30.41 7.30 14.33
N SER A 84 30.34 7.40 13.00
CA SER A 84 29.84 8.60 12.32
C SER A 84 28.32 8.58 12.29
N PHE A 85 27.73 9.76 12.14
CA PHE A 85 26.32 9.88 11.83
C PHE A 85 25.99 9.25 10.47
N LEU A 86 24.76 8.76 10.31
CA LEU A 86 24.15 8.53 9.01
C LEU A 86 24.05 9.88 8.30
N ASP A 87 24.69 10.00 7.14
CA ASP A 87 24.73 11.24 6.38
C ASP A 87 24.42 10.98 4.90
N LYS A 88 23.52 11.79 4.34
CA LYS A 88 23.19 11.78 2.90
C LYS A 88 23.95 12.86 2.14
N SER A 89 25.06 13.35 2.69
CA SER A 89 25.82 14.40 2.03
C SER A 89 26.27 13.92 0.64
N ALA A 90 26.23 14.80 -0.36
CA ALA A 90 26.71 14.47 -1.70
C ALA A 90 28.16 13.91 -1.67
N ALA A 91 28.99 14.39 -0.73
CA ALA A 91 30.34 13.88 -0.51
C ALA A 91 30.36 12.41 -0.06
N SER A 92 29.50 12.03 0.90
CA SER A 92 29.40 10.65 1.37
C SER A 92 28.74 9.74 0.35
N GLN A 93 27.69 10.18 -0.34
CA GLN A 93 27.06 9.41 -1.42
C GLN A 93 28.03 9.14 -2.59
N ARG A 94 28.86 10.12 -2.97
CA ARG A 94 29.95 9.93 -3.95
C ARG A 94 30.98 8.91 -3.45
N PHE A 95 31.40 9.03 -2.21
CA PHE A 95 32.37 8.12 -1.61
C PHE A 95 31.85 6.68 -1.55
N GLU A 96 30.62 6.48 -1.08
CA GLU A 96 29.96 5.18 -1.08
C GLU A 96 29.76 4.63 -2.49
N GLY A 97 29.35 5.48 -3.44
CA GLY A 97 29.22 5.10 -4.85
C GLY A 97 30.52 4.54 -5.44
N ILE A 98 31.66 5.16 -5.13
CA ILE A 98 32.98 4.66 -5.55
C ILE A 98 33.27 3.30 -4.92
N LEU A 99 33.04 3.14 -3.61
CA LEU A 99 33.33 1.89 -2.91
C LEU A 99 32.42 0.74 -3.36
N PHE A 100 31.15 1.02 -3.64
CA PHE A 100 30.17 0.03 -4.07
C PHE A 100 30.23 -0.28 -5.57
N GLY A 101 31.05 0.45 -6.33
CA GLY A 101 31.24 0.27 -7.77
C GLY A 101 30.07 0.81 -8.60
N TYR A 102 29.37 1.84 -8.11
CA TYR A 102 28.27 2.45 -8.82
C TYR A 102 28.76 3.39 -9.92
N PRO A 103 28.07 3.45 -11.07
CA PRO A 103 28.40 4.41 -12.13
C PRO A 103 28.34 5.85 -11.60
N PRO A 104 29.39 6.67 -11.80
CA PRO A 104 29.40 8.05 -11.31
C PRO A 104 28.20 8.87 -11.80
N CYS A 105 27.78 8.70 -13.06
CA CYS A 105 26.61 9.39 -13.60
C CYS A 105 25.30 8.98 -12.93
N CYS A 106 25.19 7.74 -12.41
CA CYS A 106 24.03 7.33 -11.64
C CYS A 106 24.06 7.92 -10.24
N VAL A 107 25.24 8.01 -9.64
CA VAL A 107 25.43 8.62 -8.32
C VAL A 107 25.15 10.12 -8.37
N GLU A 108 25.69 10.85 -9.36
CA GLU A 108 25.42 12.28 -9.52
C GLU A 108 23.94 12.55 -9.85
N GLN A 109 23.34 11.79 -10.79
CA GLN A 109 21.91 11.90 -11.06
C GLN A 109 21.10 11.64 -9.80
N PHE A 110 21.49 10.65 -8.99
CA PHE A 110 20.80 10.33 -7.76
C PHE A 110 20.94 11.43 -6.71
N ILE A 111 22.10 12.09 -6.61
CA ILE A 111 22.33 13.24 -5.73
C ILE A 111 21.45 14.43 -6.17
N GLU A 112 21.39 14.71 -7.48
CA GLU A 112 20.69 15.88 -8.01
C GLU A 112 19.17 15.68 -8.10
N LYS A 113 18.74 14.53 -8.65
CA LYS A 113 17.35 14.16 -8.92
C LYS A 113 17.16 12.66 -8.71
N PRO A 114 17.04 12.22 -7.45
CA PRO A 114 16.82 10.83 -7.08
C PRO A 114 15.71 10.18 -7.92
N TYR A 115 15.89 8.90 -8.28
CA TYR A 115 14.86 8.05 -8.89
C TYR A 115 14.22 8.57 -10.19
N THR A 116 14.93 9.45 -10.92
CA THR A 116 14.52 9.88 -12.26
C THR A 116 14.17 8.67 -13.13
N ARG A 117 12.95 8.65 -13.71
CA ARG A 117 12.46 7.54 -14.54
C ARG A 117 13.49 7.15 -15.59
N ASN A 118 13.91 5.89 -15.59
CA ASN A 118 14.95 5.40 -16.48
C ASN A 118 14.38 4.55 -17.63
N ARG A 119 15.24 4.24 -18.61
CA ARG A 119 14.87 3.52 -19.85
C ARG A 119 15.11 2.01 -19.77
N PHE A 120 15.45 1.48 -18.58
CA PHE A 120 15.70 0.04 -18.41
C PHE A 120 14.38 -0.70 -18.15
N LYS A 121 14.29 -1.94 -18.65
CA LYS A 121 13.21 -2.86 -18.28
C LYS A 121 13.23 -3.12 -16.76
N LYS A 122 12.06 -3.28 -16.15
CA LYS A 122 11.91 -3.52 -14.70
C LYS A 122 12.80 -4.67 -14.18
N GLU A 123 12.79 -5.80 -14.87
CA GLU A 123 13.63 -6.98 -14.59
C GLU A 123 15.14 -6.67 -14.52
N ASN A 124 15.61 -5.67 -15.27
CA ASN A 124 17.02 -5.28 -15.26
C ASN A 124 17.35 -4.35 -14.10
N GLN A 125 16.39 -3.52 -13.67
CA GLN A 125 16.55 -2.65 -12.52
C GLN A 125 16.53 -3.46 -11.21
N GLU A 126 15.73 -4.53 -11.15
CA GLU A 126 15.56 -5.42 -9.99
C GLU A 126 16.85 -6.19 -9.61
N ILE A 127 17.76 -6.44 -10.56
CA ILE A 127 19.02 -7.13 -10.27
C ILE A 127 20.15 -6.19 -9.86
N LEU A 128 19.92 -4.87 -9.86
CA LEU A 128 20.90 -3.83 -9.54
C LEU A 128 20.72 -3.33 -8.11
N PHE A 129 21.82 -2.86 -7.51
CA PHE A 129 21.84 -2.25 -6.17
C PHE A 129 21.96 -0.73 -6.21
N HIS A 130 21.74 -0.12 -7.38
CA HIS A 130 21.70 1.33 -7.59
C HIS A 130 20.60 1.69 -8.58
N TRP A 131 20.06 2.91 -8.46
CA TRP A 131 19.12 3.42 -9.44
C TRP A 131 19.85 3.85 -10.71
N ALA A 132 19.50 3.27 -11.85
CA ALA A 132 20.14 3.62 -13.11
C ALA A 132 19.60 4.97 -13.62
N CYS A 133 20.48 5.90 -14.01
CA CYS A 133 20.05 7.11 -14.70
C CYS A 133 19.64 6.81 -16.16
N PRO A 134 18.81 7.65 -16.81
CA PRO A 134 18.18 7.34 -18.10
C PRO A 134 19.14 6.90 -19.21
N ASP A 135 20.34 7.50 -19.24
CA ASP A 135 21.34 7.29 -20.30
C ASP A 135 22.63 6.62 -19.80
N CYS A 136 22.57 5.86 -18.69
CA CYS A 136 23.75 5.21 -18.14
C CYS A 136 24.31 4.10 -19.04
N ARG A 137 25.46 4.34 -19.67
CA ARG A 137 26.19 3.33 -20.47
C ARG A 137 26.79 2.23 -19.60
N ILE A 138 27.40 2.60 -18.47
CA ILE A 138 28.06 1.65 -17.56
C ILE A 138 27.06 0.64 -17.00
N THR A 139 25.86 1.09 -16.60
CA THR A 139 24.82 0.17 -16.09
C THR A 139 24.40 -0.85 -17.16
N ARG A 140 24.33 -0.45 -18.42
CA ARG A 140 24.00 -1.35 -19.53
C ARG A 140 25.02 -2.48 -19.68
N GLU A 141 26.30 -2.19 -19.47
CA GLU A 141 27.37 -3.18 -19.45
C GLU A 141 27.31 -4.03 -18.18
N LEU A 142 27.13 -3.43 -17.00
CA LEU A 142 27.03 -4.14 -15.72
C LEU A 142 25.92 -5.20 -15.74
N ILE A 143 24.76 -4.91 -16.33
CA ILE A 143 23.65 -5.87 -16.45
C ILE A 143 24.09 -7.17 -17.15
N GLN A 144 25.00 -7.09 -18.12
CA GLN A 144 25.50 -8.27 -18.84
C GLN A 144 26.31 -9.19 -17.93
N TYR A 145 26.99 -8.64 -16.92
CA TYR A 145 27.76 -9.40 -15.93
C TYR A 145 26.91 -9.83 -14.72
N TYR A 146 25.96 -9.00 -14.30
CA TYR A 146 25.09 -9.26 -13.14
C TYR A 146 24.08 -10.37 -13.44
N ARG A 147 23.50 -10.38 -14.63
CA ARG A 147 22.44 -11.33 -15.00
C ARG A 147 22.89 -12.81 -14.93
N PRO A 148 24.05 -13.22 -15.46
CA PRO A 148 24.54 -14.59 -15.27
C PRO A 148 24.77 -14.94 -13.81
N VAL A 149 25.26 -14.00 -12.99
CA VAL A 149 25.47 -14.24 -11.55
C VAL A 149 24.15 -14.44 -10.85
N TYR A 150 23.18 -13.54 -11.06
CA TYR A 150 21.84 -13.64 -10.52
C TYR A 150 21.20 -14.99 -10.86
N LYS A 151 21.23 -15.41 -12.13
CA LYS A 151 20.69 -16.71 -12.57
C LYS A 151 21.38 -17.89 -11.90
N ASN A 152 22.70 -17.89 -11.81
CA ASN A 152 23.45 -18.98 -11.20
C ASN A 152 23.20 -19.09 -9.70
N VAL A 153 23.16 -17.95 -9.00
CA VAL A 153 22.85 -17.92 -7.56
C VAL A 153 21.41 -18.34 -7.34
N MET A 154 20.46 -17.91 -8.18
CA MET A 154 19.06 -18.29 -8.07
C MET A 154 18.88 -19.80 -8.25
N ALA A 155 19.46 -20.38 -9.32
CA ALA A 155 19.40 -21.82 -9.54
C ALA A 155 20.06 -22.63 -8.41
N TRP A 156 21.17 -22.13 -7.86
CA TRP A 156 21.80 -22.75 -6.70
C TRP A 156 20.91 -22.65 -5.45
N TYR A 157 20.33 -21.46 -5.21
CA TYR A 157 19.48 -21.18 -4.06
C TYR A 157 18.23 -22.05 -4.09
N GLU A 158 17.55 -22.14 -5.25
CA GLU A 158 16.42 -23.04 -5.48
C GLU A 158 16.80 -24.52 -5.26
N ASN A 159 17.98 -24.97 -5.69
CA ASN A 159 18.41 -26.35 -5.44
C ASN A 159 18.72 -26.63 -3.95
N GLN A 160 19.20 -25.63 -3.20
CA GLN A 160 19.52 -25.82 -1.78
C GLN A 160 18.32 -25.64 -0.86
N PHE A 161 17.37 -24.78 -1.23
CA PHE A 161 16.29 -24.29 -0.36
C PHE A 161 14.89 -24.40 -0.98
N GLY A 162 14.78 -24.86 -2.22
CA GLY A 162 13.51 -25.08 -2.91
C GLY A 162 12.77 -26.32 -2.39
N PRO A 163 11.46 -26.42 -2.65
CA PRO A 163 10.64 -27.53 -2.20
C PRO A 163 11.14 -28.87 -2.78
N SER A 164 11.30 -29.88 -1.93
CA SER A 164 11.73 -31.22 -2.35
C SER A 164 10.64 -31.92 -3.16
N ASP A 165 10.96 -32.32 -4.38
CA ASP A 165 10.13 -33.08 -5.33
C ASP A 165 9.52 -34.35 -4.70
N GLN A 166 8.21 -34.31 -4.40
CA GLN A 166 7.32 -35.44 -4.63
C GLN A 166 6.09 -34.93 -5.37
N PHE A 167 5.81 -35.54 -6.52
CA PHE A 167 4.71 -35.32 -7.46
C PHE A 167 4.83 -34.17 -8.46
N GLY A 168 5.23 -34.57 -9.67
CA GLY A 168 5.14 -33.74 -10.86
C GLY A 168 3.70 -33.50 -11.32
N LYS A 169 3.45 -32.26 -11.71
CA LYS A 169 2.79 -31.84 -12.96
C LYS A 169 3.07 -30.35 -13.16
N LYS A 170 3.25 -29.96 -14.42
CA LYS A 170 3.71 -28.65 -14.91
C LYS A 170 3.06 -27.47 -14.16
N ILE A 171 3.90 -26.63 -13.52
CA ILE A 171 3.53 -25.33 -12.93
C ILE A 171 4.33 -24.25 -13.70
N PRO A 172 3.70 -23.16 -14.16
CA PRO A 172 4.42 -22.05 -14.78
C PRO A 172 5.21 -21.27 -13.72
N GLN A 173 6.44 -20.91 -14.10
CA GLN A 173 7.47 -20.21 -13.32
C GLN A 173 6.96 -18.96 -12.58
N LYS A 174 6.58 -19.11 -11.30
CA LYS A 174 6.50 -18.05 -10.29
C LYS A 174 6.71 -18.71 -8.91
N LEU A 175 7.28 -17.94 -7.98
CA LEU A 175 7.64 -18.28 -6.58
C LEU A 175 8.97 -19.06 -6.45
N ALA A 176 9.91 -18.68 -5.58
CA ALA A 176 9.70 -18.32 -4.18
C ALA A 176 10.31 -16.97 -3.77
N TRP A 177 9.41 -16.05 -3.45
CA TRP A 177 9.63 -14.97 -2.52
C TRP A 177 9.33 -15.50 -1.13
N THR A 178 10.32 -15.54 -0.25
CA THR A 178 10.15 -15.71 1.20
C THR A 178 11.31 -14.97 1.84
N ALA A 179 11.05 -13.84 2.49
CA ALA A 179 11.93 -13.25 3.49
C ALA A 179 11.05 -12.48 4.46
N ALA A 180 10.18 -13.22 5.13
CA ALA A 180 9.41 -12.76 6.26
C ALA A 180 10.31 -12.41 7.44
N LEU A 181 10.21 -11.15 7.89
CA LEU A 181 9.65 -10.76 9.19
C LEU A 181 10.09 -11.64 10.39
N SER A 182 10.57 -11.16 11.53
CA SER A 182 10.12 -9.99 12.30
C SER A 182 10.87 -9.94 13.63
N LEU A 183 11.18 -8.75 14.13
CA LEU A 183 10.90 -8.37 15.52
C LEU A 183 10.97 -6.84 15.63
N TRP A 184 9.79 -6.27 15.82
CA TRP A 184 9.55 -4.89 16.22
C TRP A 184 10.27 -4.58 17.52
N LEU A 185 10.86 -3.39 17.59
CA LEU A 185 10.98 -2.61 18.81
C LEU A 185 11.03 -1.15 18.40
N SER A 186 9.87 -0.51 18.56
CA SER A 186 9.76 0.83 19.09
C SER A 186 11.08 1.40 19.62
N THR A 187 11.61 2.41 18.95
CA THR A 187 12.02 3.59 19.70
C THR A 187 11.04 4.70 19.36
N ALA A 188 9.94 4.74 20.11
CA ALA A 188 9.57 6.03 20.65
C ALA A 188 10.80 6.55 21.40
N SER A 189 11.63 7.35 20.73
CA SER A 189 12.52 8.26 21.44
C SER A 189 11.70 9.50 21.73
N LEU A 190 11.11 9.45 22.92
CA LEU A 190 10.74 10.60 23.72
C LEU A 190 11.83 11.70 23.65
N LEU A 191 11.35 12.93 23.36
CA LEU A 191 11.87 14.25 23.71
C LEU A 191 12.73 15.06 22.70
N ALA A 192 12.02 15.98 22.04
CA ALA A 192 12.15 17.44 22.20
C ALA A 192 13.52 18.09 21.93
N HIS A 193 13.67 18.63 20.72
CA HIS A 193 14.21 19.98 20.43
C HIS A 193 13.24 20.62 19.40
N PRO A 194 13.08 21.95 19.36
CA PRO A 194 11.81 22.62 19.02
C PRO A 194 11.20 22.03 17.75
N LEU A 195 10.07 21.34 17.94
CA LEU A 195 9.48 20.46 16.94
C LEU A 195 9.15 21.25 15.66
N PRO A 196 9.73 20.92 14.50
CA PRO A 196 8.93 20.96 13.29
C PRO A 196 7.80 19.93 13.48
N ASP A 197 6.56 20.39 13.24
CA ASP A 197 5.28 19.70 13.41
C ASP A 197 5.33 18.15 13.55
N SER A 198 5.19 17.64 14.80
CA SER A 198 5.19 16.20 15.09
C SER A 198 3.87 15.50 14.78
N THR A 199 2.83 16.24 14.39
CA THR A 199 1.50 15.66 14.15
C THR A 199 1.46 14.80 12.90
N HIS A 200 2.41 14.99 11.99
CA HIS A 200 2.40 14.43 10.63
C HIS A 200 1.12 14.74 9.85
N TYR A 201 0.30 15.65 10.37
CA TYR A 201 -0.97 16.01 9.79
C TYR A 201 -0.72 16.85 8.54
N ILE A 202 -1.29 16.39 7.43
CA ILE A 202 -1.35 17.11 6.17
C ILE A 202 -2.84 17.20 5.82
N PRO A 203 -3.41 18.41 5.74
CA PRO A 203 -4.82 18.58 5.45
C PRO A 203 -5.16 18.02 4.07
N VAL A 204 -6.38 17.51 3.93
CA VAL A 204 -6.93 17.03 2.66
C VAL A 204 -8.07 17.94 2.24
N ALA A 205 -8.28 18.08 0.93
CA ALA A 205 -9.43 18.81 0.40
C ALA A 205 -10.73 18.07 0.76
N ASN A 206 -11.83 18.83 0.90
CA ASN A 206 -13.16 18.31 1.23
C ASN A 206 -13.17 17.43 2.50
N ASP A 207 -12.48 17.87 3.56
CA ASP A 207 -12.50 17.30 4.91
C ASP A 207 -13.38 18.19 5.82
N PRO A 208 -14.68 17.90 5.98
CA PRO A 208 -15.61 18.79 6.66
C PRO A 208 -15.47 18.77 8.18
N ASP A 209 -14.95 17.68 8.75
CA ASP A 209 -14.83 17.48 10.19
C ASP A 209 -13.38 17.59 10.72
N GLY A 210 -12.41 17.75 9.81
CA GLY A 210 -11.00 17.95 10.12
C GLY A 210 -10.31 16.68 10.64
N ASN A 211 -10.86 15.51 10.36
CA ASN A 211 -10.35 14.24 10.89
C ASN A 211 -9.18 13.67 10.06
N GLY A 212 -8.87 14.28 8.92
CA GLY A 212 -7.82 13.87 7.98
C GLY A 212 -8.28 12.93 6.86
N LEU A 213 -9.59 12.72 6.70
CA LEU A 213 -10.24 12.02 5.58
C LEU A 213 -11.04 13.00 4.73
N SER A 214 -11.08 12.76 3.42
CA SER A 214 -12.03 13.45 2.56
C SER A 214 -13.44 12.90 2.79
N TYR A 215 -14.44 13.67 2.37
CA TYR A 215 -15.85 13.24 2.39
C TYR A 215 -16.06 11.86 1.75
N SER A 216 -15.43 11.59 0.60
CA SER A 216 -15.52 10.30 -0.07
C SER A 216 -14.88 9.16 0.74
N GLU A 217 -13.73 9.40 1.36
CA GLU A 217 -13.04 8.40 2.19
C GLU A 217 -13.84 8.07 3.46
N ASP A 218 -14.50 9.06 4.08
CA ASP A 218 -15.40 8.81 5.22
C ASP A 218 -16.57 7.92 4.83
N ILE A 219 -17.16 8.15 3.64
CA ILE A 219 -18.23 7.33 3.10
C ILE A 219 -17.73 5.89 2.86
N PHE A 220 -16.57 5.74 2.22
CA PHE A 220 -15.99 4.42 1.95
C PHE A 220 -15.64 3.64 3.22
N LEU A 221 -15.19 4.32 4.27
CA LEU A 221 -14.79 3.71 5.53
C LEU A 221 -15.93 3.60 6.55
N GLY A 222 -17.10 4.17 6.26
CA GLY A 222 -18.23 4.16 7.16
C GLY A 222 -18.06 5.09 8.37
N SER A 223 -17.12 6.06 8.33
CA SER A 223 -16.76 6.98 9.43
C SER A 223 -17.55 8.29 9.50
N HIS A 224 -18.78 8.29 8.99
CA HIS A 224 -19.62 9.47 8.81
C HIS A 224 -19.72 10.42 10.02
N GLN A 225 -19.24 11.66 9.82
CA GLN A 225 -19.45 12.87 10.63
C GLN A 225 -19.40 12.68 12.15
N VAL A 226 -18.20 12.40 12.68
CA VAL A 226 -17.91 12.59 14.10
C VAL A 226 -17.36 14.00 14.29
N LEU A 227 -18.25 14.98 14.51
CA LEU A 227 -17.88 16.32 14.94
C LEU A 227 -16.95 16.20 16.17
N ASN A 228 -15.68 16.58 15.99
CA ASN A 228 -14.59 16.59 16.99
C ASN A 228 -13.85 15.26 17.25
N SER A 229 -13.59 14.43 16.24
CA SER A 229 -12.61 13.35 16.41
C SER A 229 -11.19 13.76 15.98
N THR A 230 -10.26 13.71 16.93
CA THR A 230 -8.82 13.74 16.71
C THR A 230 -8.44 12.62 15.72
N GLN A 231 -7.82 12.97 14.60
CA GLN A 231 -7.07 12.12 13.65
C GLN A 231 -7.62 10.68 13.43
N SER A 232 -8.09 10.40 12.22
CA SER A 232 -8.78 9.14 11.88
C SER A 232 -8.08 7.87 12.39
N ARG A 233 -8.81 7.09 13.20
CA ARG A 233 -8.36 5.77 13.71
C ARG A 233 -8.11 4.77 12.57
N TRP A 234 -8.71 5.00 11.41
CA TRP A 234 -8.57 4.14 10.24
C TRP A 234 -7.13 4.04 9.76
N THR A 235 -6.37 5.14 9.81
CA THR A 235 -4.99 5.11 9.35
C THR A 235 -4.14 4.14 10.17
N ILE A 236 -4.27 4.20 11.49
CA ILE A 236 -3.58 3.30 12.42
C ILE A 236 -4.09 1.87 12.27
N PHE A 237 -5.40 1.68 12.08
CA PHE A 237 -5.99 0.37 11.80
C PHE A 237 -5.38 -0.26 10.55
N PHE A 238 -5.40 0.44 9.40
CA PHE A 238 -4.80 -0.06 8.17
C PHE A 238 -3.32 -0.33 8.32
N LYS A 239 -2.57 0.55 8.99
CA LYS A 239 -1.15 0.32 9.27
C LYS A 239 -0.95 -0.97 10.06
N THR A 240 -1.75 -1.18 11.11
CA THR A 240 -1.71 -2.40 11.93
C THR A 240 -2.00 -3.64 11.09
N VAL A 241 -3.05 -3.60 10.26
CA VAL A 241 -3.38 -4.70 9.34
C VAL A 241 -2.21 -4.99 8.39
N ILE A 242 -1.65 -3.96 7.75
CA ILE A 242 -0.50 -4.07 6.85
C ILE A 242 0.69 -4.70 7.58
N ASP A 243 0.96 -4.29 8.82
CA ASP A 243 2.06 -4.83 9.62
C ASP A 243 1.90 -6.32 9.89
N THR A 244 0.68 -6.77 10.12
CA THR A 244 0.34 -8.18 10.38
C THR A 244 0.30 -9.06 9.12
N LEU A 245 0.33 -8.47 7.92
CA LEU A 245 0.25 -9.26 6.70
C LEU A 245 1.43 -10.23 6.55
N PRO A 246 1.16 -11.46 6.07
CA PRO A 246 2.20 -12.39 5.66
C PRO A 246 3.07 -11.78 4.57
N THR A 247 4.33 -12.19 4.52
CA THR A 247 5.32 -11.75 3.51
C THR A 247 5.64 -12.82 2.47
N ASP A 248 5.32 -14.07 2.80
CA ASP A 248 5.32 -15.15 1.85
C ASP A 248 4.18 -14.95 0.86
N SER A 249 4.40 -15.35 -0.39
CA SER A 249 3.36 -15.22 -1.41
C SER A 249 2.25 -16.24 -1.17
N LEU A 250 1.02 -15.76 -1.03
CA LEU A 250 -0.17 -16.57 -0.80
C LEU A 250 -1.09 -16.52 -2.02
N THR A 251 -2.00 -17.50 -2.12
CA THR A 251 -2.96 -17.61 -3.23
C THR A 251 -4.39 -17.27 -2.83
N ASN A 252 -4.71 -17.26 -1.53
CA ASN A 252 -6.08 -17.24 -1.01
C ASN A 252 -6.35 -16.17 0.05
N ARG A 253 -5.43 -15.21 0.24
CA ARG A 253 -5.61 -14.07 1.14
C ARG A 253 -4.55 -13.00 0.85
N PRO A 254 -4.78 -11.76 1.31
CA PRO A 254 -3.80 -10.69 1.15
C PRO A 254 -2.45 -11.00 1.80
N TYR A 255 -1.38 -10.56 1.16
CA TYR A 255 -0.01 -10.61 1.68
C TYR A 255 0.76 -9.38 1.20
N LYS A 256 1.92 -9.11 1.78
CA LYS A 256 2.77 -7.98 1.39
C LYS A 256 4.15 -8.42 0.90
N LYS A 257 4.81 -7.59 0.12
CA LYS A 257 6.20 -7.76 -0.31
C LYS A 257 6.95 -6.45 -0.13
N GLU A 258 8.07 -6.52 0.57
CA GLU A 258 8.91 -5.36 0.82
C GLU A 258 9.98 -5.26 -0.27
N TYR A 259 10.06 -4.09 -0.92
CA TYR A 259 11.04 -3.78 -1.96
C TYR A 259 11.95 -2.69 -1.42
N LEU A 260 12.97 -3.09 -0.65
CA LEU A 260 13.96 -2.18 -0.10
C LEU A 260 14.86 -1.62 -1.20
N THR A 261 15.18 -0.34 -1.11
CA THR A 261 16.13 0.33 -2.02
C THR A 261 17.32 0.88 -1.25
N TRP A 262 18.41 1.17 -1.96
CA TRP A 262 19.59 1.77 -1.38
C TRP A 262 19.38 3.27 -1.22
N GLY A 263 19.13 3.70 0.02
CA GLY A 263 18.92 5.10 0.34
C GLY A 263 17.89 5.26 1.46
N TRP A 264 18.08 6.33 2.24
CA TRP A 264 17.14 6.73 3.27
C TRP A 264 16.32 7.89 2.73
N GLU A 265 15.06 8.00 3.10
CA GLU A 265 14.15 9.11 2.87
C GLU A 265 13.91 9.81 4.20
N THR A 266 13.97 11.14 4.22
CA THR A 266 13.76 11.93 5.44
C THR A 266 12.33 12.46 5.44
N CYS A 267 11.59 12.23 6.50
CA CYS A 267 10.31 12.86 6.74
C CYS A 267 10.49 14.38 6.90
N GLN A 268 9.77 15.19 6.10
CA GLN A 268 9.84 16.66 6.18
C GLN A 268 9.21 17.22 7.46
N LYS A 269 8.32 16.46 8.09
CA LYS A 269 7.63 16.86 9.32
C LYS A 269 8.50 16.66 10.57
N CYS A 270 9.01 15.45 10.79
CA CYS A 270 9.72 15.12 12.04
C CYS A 270 11.23 14.86 11.88
N GLY A 271 11.75 14.82 10.66
CA GLY A 271 13.16 14.53 10.38
C GLY A 271 13.58 13.06 10.51
N ALA A 272 12.64 12.15 10.82
CA ALA A 272 12.92 10.71 10.86
C ALA A 272 13.33 10.19 9.48
N THR A 273 14.16 9.14 9.46
CA THR A 273 14.62 8.53 8.22
C THR A 273 14.05 7.13 8.03
N VAL A 274 13.48 6.86 6.86
CA VAL A 274 12.92 5.55 6.46
C VAL A 274 13.65 5.01 5.22
N ASN A 275 13.53 3.72 4.91
CA ASN A 275 14.07 3.20 3.65
C ASN A 275 13.32 3.84 2.46
N MET A 276 14.01 4.20 1.37
CA MET A 276 13.38 4.80 0.18
C MET A 276 12.54 3.81 -0.65
N GLY A 277 12.45 2.55 -0.23
CA GLY A 277 11.68 1.51 -0.92
C GLY A 277 10.18 1.64 -0.71
N PHE A 278 9.47 0.57 -1.05
CA PHE A 278 8.02 0.49 -0.87
C PHE A 278 7.60 -0.91 -0.44
N VAL A 279 6.39 -1.01 0.07
CA VAL A 279 5.70 -2.25 0.38
C VAL A 279 4.58 -2.43 -0.63
N ARG A 280 4.63 -3.53 -1.38
CA ARG A 280 3.54 -3.94 -2.26
C ARG A 280 2.58 -4.83 -1.50
N ILE A 281 1.33 -4.41 -1.37
CA ILE A 281 0.25 -5.21 -0.80
C ILE A 281 -0.51 -5.84 -1.95
N ILE A 282 -0.78 -7.14 -1.87
CA ILE A 282 -1.35 -7.94 -2.96
C ILE A 282 -2.53 -8.74 -2.44
N ASN A 283 -3.67 -8.64 -3.12
CA ASN A 283 -4.78 -9.58 -2.97
C ASN A 283 -4.80 -10.52 -4.20
N PRO A 284 -4.36 -11.79 -4.05
CA PRO A 284 -4.23 -12.71 -5.18
C PRO A 284 -5.57 -13.13 -5.77
N GLN A 285 -6.65 -13.21 -4.98
CA GLN A 285 -7.96 -13.65 -5.45
C GLN A 285 -8.61 -12.59 -6.32
N ARG A 286 -8.55 -11.32 -5.88
CA ARG A 286 -9.04 -10.16 -6.64
C ARG A 286 -8.08 -9.69 -7.75
N GLN A 287 -6.89 -10.27 -7.85
CA GLN A 287 -5.81 -9.85 -8.77
C GLN A 287 -5.42 -8.37 -8.64
N MET A 288 -5.57 -7.79 -7.45
CA MET A 288 -5.28 -6.38 -7.15
C MET A 288 -3.97 -6.22 -6.37
N HIS A 289 -3.32 -5.07 -6.51
CA HIS A 289 -2.18 -4.69 -5.68
C HIS A 289 -2.05 -3.17 -5.55
N ILE A 290 -1.42 -2.73 -4.46
CA ILE A 290 -1.05 -1.33 -4.21
C ILE A 290 0.39 -1.26 -3.71
N ASP A 291 1.15 -0.26 -4.17
CA ASP A 291 2.51 0.01 -3.73
C ASP A 291 2.51 1.21 -2.78
N LEU A 292 2.91 1.01 -1.53
CA LEU A 292 3.01 2.05 -0.52
C LEU A 292 4.49 2.33 -0.19
N PRO A 293 5.01 3.54 -0.44
CA PRO A 293 6.34 3.93 0.02
C PRO A 293 6.49 3.73 1.53
N PHE A 294 7.68 3.39 2.03
CA PHE A 294 7.88 3.30 3.49
C PHE A 294 7.64 4.63 4.20
N ILE A 295 7.80 5.77 3.52
CA ILE A 295 7.42 7.06 4.08
C ILE A 295 5.90 7.18 4.29
N ALA A 296 5.09 6.61 3.40
CA ALA A 296 3.65 6.55 3.58
C ALA A 296 3.31 5.73 4.83
N LEU A 297 3.95 4.57 5.00
CA LEU A 297 3.80 3.75 6.19
C LEU A 297 4.19 4.46 7.48
N HIS A 298 5.26 5.27 7.46
CA HIS A 298 5.66 6.12 8.59
C HIS A 298 4.62 7.19 8.93
N PHE A 299 4.05 7.86 7.93
CA PHE A 299 2.96 8.82 8.18
C PHE A 299 1.69 8.12 8.68
N MET A 300 1.42 6.90 8.20
CA MET A 300 0.27 6.11 8.67
C MET A 300 0.40 5.67 10.14
N GLU A 301 1.62 5.36 10.61
CA GLU A 301 1.90 5.13 12.04
C GLU A 301 1.58 6.35 12.90
N ASN A 302 1.63 7.54 12.30
CA ASN A 302 1.30 8.82 12.93
C ASN A 302 -0.10 9.30 12.56
N GLY A 303 -0.97 8.42 12.03
CA GLY A 303 -2.38 8.72 11.81
C GLY A 303 -2.72 9.50 10.54
N CYS A 304 -1.78 9.68 9.59
CA CYS A 304 -2.05 10.40 8.34
C CYS A 304 -1.89 9.52 7.09
N PHE A 305 -2.88 9.52 6.19
CA PHE A 305 -2.78 8.88 4.86
C PHE A 305 -1.99 9.73 3.86
N SER A 306 -1.92 11.03 4.08
CA SER A 306 -1.02 11.90 3.34
C SER A 306 0.39 11.77 3.90
N TYR A 307 1.39 11.84 3.02
CA TYR A 307 2.80 11.73 3.40
C TYR A 307 3.66 12.74 2.64
N ASP A 308 4.72 13.18 3.29
CA ASP A 308 5.65 14.19 2.76
C ASP A 308 7.08 13.91 3.23
N GLY A 309 7.86 13.30 2.35
CA GLY A 309 9.28 13.05 2.52
C GLY A 309 10.14 13.87 1.57
N ASP A 310 11.46 13.88 1.81
CA ASP A 310 12.44 14.49 0.89
C ASP A 310 12.50 13.84 -0.50
N LEU A 311 11.78 12.73 -0.69
CA LEU A 311 11.72 12.00 -1.95
C LEU A 311 10.29 11.78 -2.46
N HIS A 312 9.44 11.16 -1.65
CA HIS A 312 8.07 10.84 -2.00
C HIS A 312 7.12 11.73 -1.19
N ALA A 313 6.16 12.33 -1.90
CA ALA A 313 5.02 13.00 -1.30
C ALA A 313 3.76 12.55 -2.03
N GLY A 314 2.62 12.53 -1.33
CA GLY A 314 1.36 12.09 -1.89
C GLY A 314 0.36 11.70 -0.82
N ARG A 315 -0.66 10.95 -1.25
CA ARG A 315 -1.69 10.39 -0.38
C ARG A 315 -1.92 8.93 -0.74
N VAL A 316 -2.08 8.10 0.28
CA VAL A 316 -2.47 6.70 0.10
C VAL A 316 -3.87 6.65 -0.49
N ASP A 317 -4.03 5.86 -1.55
CA ASP A 317 -5.35 5.54 -2.11
C ASP A 317 -6.11 4.62 -1.13
N VAL A 318 -6.90 5.24 -0.25
CA VAL A 318 -7.67 4.58 0.82
C VAL A 318 -8.65 3.56 0.26
N ASP A 319 -9.24 3.90 -0.87
CA ASP A 319 -10.29 3.14 -1.52
C ASP A 319 -9.74 1.84 -2.13
N THR A 320 -8.64 1.92 -2.90
CA THR A 320 -7.90 0.74 -3.38
C THR A 320 -7.33 -0.07 -2.21
N LEU A 321 -6.80 0.60 -1.17
CA LEU A 321 -6.24 -0.07 0.00
C LEU A 321 -7.30 -0.90 0.75
N LYS A 322 -8.49 -0.34 0.94
CA LYS A 322 -9.64 -1.03 1.53
C LYS A 322 -10.01 -2.26 0.70
N HIS A 323 -10.15 -2.13 -0.61
CA HIS A 323 -10.51 -3.26 -1.49
C HIS A 323 -9.54 -4.45 -1.41
N ILE A 324 -8.25 -4.14 -1.26
CA ILE A 324 -7.21 -5.16 -1.17
C ILE A 324 -7.23 -5.85 0.19
N LEU A 325 -7.36 -5.09 1.28
CA LEU A 325 -7.13 -5.56 2.65
C LEU A 325 -8.40 -5.94 3.41
N PHE A 326 -9.44 -5.14 3.27
CA PHE A 326 -10.66 -5.15 4.05
C PHE A 326 -11.85 -4.82 3.16
N PRO A 327 -12.16 -5.66 2.16
CA PRO A 327 -13.26 -5.41 1.23
C PRO A 327 -14.62 -5.38 1.95
N PHE A 328 -14.77 -6.22 2.98
CA PHE A 328 -15.95 -6.27 3.84
C PHE A 328 -15.56 -6.76 5.26
N ASP A 329 -16.50 -6.62 6.19
CA ASP A 329 -16.38 -7.12 7.55
C ASP A 329 -17.32 -8.31 7.79
N PRO A 330 -16.79 -9.53 7.95
CA PRO A 330 -17.62 -10.70 8.25
C PRO A 330 -18.52 -10.54 9.49
N SER A 331 -18.12 -9.71 10.46
CA SER A 331 -18.94 -9.48 11.66
C SER A 331 -20.18 -8.62 11.40
N HIS A 332 -20.16 -7.82 10.32
CA HIS A 332 -21.30 -7.01 9.88
C HIS A 332 -22.24 -7.77 8.92
N MET A 333 -21.89 -8.98 8.50
CA MET A 333 -22.72 -9.83 7.65
C MET A 333 -23.83 -10.49 8.48
N LEU A 334 -24.92 -9.75 8.68
CA LEU A 334 -26.09 -10.19 9.45
C LEU A 334 -27.01 -11.05 8.59
N THR A 335 -27.61 -12.07 9.20
CA THR A 335 -28.55 -12.97 8.53
C THR A 335 -29.74 -12.22 7.92
N VAL A 336 -30.02 -12.44 6.64
CA VAL A 336 -31.14 -11.86 5.90
C VAL A 336 -32.24 -12.93 5.73
N SER A 337 -33.51 -12.52 5.74
CA SER A 337 -34.61 -13.46 5.50
C SER A 337 -34.81 -13.67 4.02
N GLY A 338 -34.86 -14.92 3.55
CA GLY A 338 -34.95 -15.24 2.12
C GLY A 338 -33.62 -15.09 1.38
N ASP A 339 -32.52 -15.23 2.11
CA ASP A 339 -31.14 -15.32 1.63
C ASP A 339 -30.71 -16.78 1.85
N SER A 340 -30.67 -17.57 0.78
CA SER A 340 -30.51 -19.02 0.83
C SER A 340 -29.07 -19.45 1.14
N ASP A 341 -28.07 -18.62 0.82
CA ASP A 341 -26.65 -18.95 0.98
C ASP A 341 -25.90 -18.09 2.01
N ASN A 342 -26.59 -17.10 2.58
CA ASN A 342 -26.18 -16.23 3.67
C ASN A 342 -25.06 -15.24 3.30
N ASP A 343 -25.09 -14.73 2.07
CA ASP A 343 -24.12 -13.76 1.57
C ASP A 343 -24.52 -12.28 1.79
N GLY A 344 -25.75 -12.03 2.27
CA GLY A 344 -26.29 -10.69 2.55
C GLY A 344 -27.29 -10.16 1.53
N LEU A 345 -27.49 -10.83 0.39
CA LEU A 345 -28.57 -10.56 -0.56
C LEU A 345 -29.71 -11.55 -0.41
N THR A 346 -30.92 -11.13 -0.73
CA THR A 346 -32.04 -12.08 -0.89
C THR A 346 -31.95 -12.77 -2.24
N ASP A 347 -32.51 -13.98 -2.34
CA ASP A 347 -32.56 -14.76 -3.59
C ASP A 347 -33.14 -13.94 -4.77
N ALA A 348 -34.05 -13.01 -4.48
CA ALA A 348 -34.68 -12.13 -5.47
C ALA A 348 -33.79 -10.95 -5.90
N GLU A 349 -32.93 -10.46 -5.01
CA GLU A 349 -31.94 -9.44 -5.36
C GLU A 349 -30.80 -10.04 -6.16
N GLU A 350 -30.35 -11.26 -5.82
CA GLU A 350 -29.37 -11.99 -6.61
C GLU A 350 -29.84 -12.25 -8.04
N ASP A 351 -31.10 -12.66 -8.24
CA ASP A 351 -31.70 -12.80 -9.58
C ASP A 351 -31.68 -11.47 -10.34
N SER A 352 -31.90 -10.34 -9.66
CA SER A 352 -31.85 -9.00 -10.25
C SER A 352 -30.43 -8.54 -10.62
N PHE A 353 -29.40 -9.06 -9.95
CA PHE A 353 -27.99 -8.77 -10.20
C PHE A 353 -27.27 -9.84 -11.03
N TYR A 354 -27.98 -10.89 -11.45
CA TYR A 354 -27.45 -12.04 -12.20
C TYR A 354 -26.43 -12.89 -11.42
N PHE A 355 -26.62 -13.03 -10.10
CA PHE A 355 -25.91 -13.98 -9.25
C PHE A 355 -26.72 -15.26 -9.05
N TYR A 356 -26.11 -16.27 -8.42
CA TYR A 356 -26.74 -17.56 -8.18
C TYR A 356 -27.21 -17.69 -6.72
N PRO A 357 -28.53 -17.86 -6.45
CA PRO A 357 -29.08 -17.84 -5.10
C PRO A 357 -28.63 -18.90 -4.09
N ASN A 358 -27.69 -19.76 -4.46
CA ASN A 358 -27.20 -20.84 -3.60
C ASN A 358 -25.67 -20.90 -3.58
N ILE A 359 -25.00 -19.86 -4.08
CA ILE A 359 -23.55 -19.78 -4.23
C ILE A 359 -23.10 -18.41 -3.69
N PRO A 360 -22.57 -18.34 -2.45
CA PRO A 360 -22.29 -17.06 -1.80
C PRO A 360 -21.29 -16.16 -2.52
N ASP A 361 -20.45 -16.74 -3.37
CA ASP A 361 -19.40 -16.06 -4.14
C ASP A 361 -19.36 -16.69 -5.54
N THR A 362 -20.13 -16.13 -6.46
CA THR A 362 -20.37 -16.68 -7.80
C THR A 362 -19.10 -16.81 -8.64
N ASP A 363 -18.15 -15.88 -8.50
CA ASP A 363 -16.90 -15.88 -9.29
C ASP A 363 -15.66 -16.35 -8.51
N ASN A 364 -15.83 -16.67 -7.23
CA ASN A 364 -14.84 -17.26 -6.35
C ASN A 364 -13.60 -16.36 -6.15
N ASP A 365 -13.80 -15.04 -6.10
CA ASP A 365 -12.76 -14.03 -5.84
C ASP A 365 -12.52 -13.76 -4.34
N GLY A 366 -13.23 -14.48 -3.46
CA GLY A 366 -13.12 -14.38 -2.01
C GLY A 366 -13.96 -13.26 -1.39
N VAL A 367 -14.77 -12.55 -2.17
CA VAL A 367 -15.74 -11.56 -1.69
C VAL A 367 -17.15 -12.08 -2.01
N PRO A 368 -18.01 -12.30 -0.99
CA PRO A 368 -19.39 -12.70 -1.24
C PRO A 368 -20.14 -11.71 -2.14
N ASP A 369 -21.08 -12.18 -2.94
CA ASP A 369 -21.75 -11.34 -3.96
C ASP A 369 -22.49 -10.16 -3.31
N GLY A 370 -23.14 -10.36 -2.17
CA GLY A 370 -23.75 -9.28 -1.39
C GLY A 370 -22.75 -8.24 -0.89
N ALA A 371 -21.60 -8.68 -0.37
CA ALA A 371 -20.53 -7.77 0.02
C ALA A 371 -19.99 -6.97 -1.16
N ARG A 372 -19.86 -7.60 -2.33
CA ARG A 372 -19.44 -6.94 -3.57
C ARG A 372 -20.43 -5.87 -4.02
N ILE A 373 -21.74 -6.14 -3.98
CA ILE A 373 -22.74 -5.14 -4.38
C ILE A 373 -22.78 -3.98 -3.38
N ALA A 374 -22.66 -4.24 -2.09
CA ALA A 374 -22.54 -3.16 -1.09
C ALA A 374 -21.30 -2.29 -1.34
N GLU A 375 -20.16 -2.90 -1.65
CA GLU A 375 -18.91 -2.21 -2.03
C GLU A 375 -19.07 -1.36 -3.30
N GLN A 376 -19.83 -1.81 -4.29
CA GLN A 376 -20.11 -1.04 -5.50
C GLN A 376 -21.06 0.13 -5.22
N ILE A 377 -22.11 -0.09 -4.43
CA ILE A 377 -23.11 0.93 -4.12
C ILE A 377 -22.49 2.07 -3.29
N ILE A 378 -21.66 1.75 -2.27
CA ILE A 378 -21.03 2.78 -1.44
C ILE A 378 -20.17 3.75 -2.26
N ARG A 379 -19.60 3.29 -3.38
CA ARG A 379 -18.79 4.10 -4.31
C ARG A 379 -19.60 5.05 -5.18
N LEU A 380 -20.90 4.81 -5.32
CA LEU A 380 -21.78 5.72 -6.04
C LEU A 380 -22.16 6.94 -5.19
N PHE A 381 -22.12 6.85 -3.85
CA PHE A 381 -22.56 7.92 -2.96
C PHE A 381 -21.80 9.24 -3.16
N PRO A 382 -20.45 9.27 -3.20
CA PRO A 382 -19.73 10.52 -3.43
C PRO A 382 -19.91 11.11 -4.83
N ARG A 383 -20.51 10.34 -5.76
CA ARG A 383 -20.85 10.80 -7.12
C ARG A 383 -22.27 11.35 -7.22
N LEU A 384 -23.04 11.37 -6.14
CA LEU A 384 -24.36 12.00 -6.12
C LEU A 384 -24.20 13.51 -5.95
N LYS A 385 -25.00 14.30 -6.67
CA LYS A 385 -24.96 15.77 -6.52
C LYS A 385 -25.62 16.20 -5.23
N GLU A 386 -25.07 17.19 -4.55
CA GLU A 386 -25.76 17.82 -3.41
C GLU A 386 -26.82 18.83 -3.87
N GLN A 387 -26.58 19.49 -5.01
CA GLN A 387 -27.52 20.41 -5.63
C GLN A 387 -28.36 19.66 -6.67
N PRO A 388 -29.70 19.69 -6.56
CA PRO A 388 -30.57 18.97 -7.47
C PRO A 388 -30.54 19.58 -8.88
N ASP A 389 -30.55 18.70 -9.88
CA ASP A 389 -30.84 19.05 -11.28
C ASP A 389 -31.81 18.03 -11.89
N SER A 390 -32.06 18.13 -13.20
CA SER A 390 -33.02 17.27 -13.91
C SER A 390 -32.44 15.97 -14.47
N ALA A 391 -31.12 15.78 -14.41
CA ALA A 391 -30.43 14.67 -15.10
C ALA A 391 -29.74 13.72 -14.12
N HIS A 392 -29.20 14.23 -13.02
CA HIS A 392 -28.38 13.46 -12.11
C HIS A 392 -29.13 13.08 -10.84
N ALA A 393 -28.83 11.89 -10.34
CA ALA A 393 -29.23 11.52 -8.99
C ALA A 393 -28.57 12.48 -7.99
N HIS A 394 -29.36 12.99 -7.06
CA HIS A 394 -28.90 13.91 -6.04
C HIS A 394 -29.22 13.38 -4.65
N VAL A 395 -28.41 13.79 -3.69
CA VAL A 395 -28.48 13.38 -2.30
C VAL A 395 -28.69 14.58 -1.40
N LYS A 396 -29.62 14.46 -0.46
CA LYS A 396 -29.89 15.47 0.55
C LYS A 396 -29.78 14.86 1.94
N PHE A 397 -28.92 15.44 2.76
CA PHE A 397 -28.84 15.07 4.16
C PHE A 397 -30.04 15.65 4.94
N LEU A 398 -30.72 14.81 5.70
CA LEU A 398 -31.82 15.17 6.58
C LEU A 398 -31.46 14.75 8.02
N PRO A 399 -31.09 15.70 8.91
CA PRO A 399 -30.80 15.37 10.30
C PRO A 399 -32.08 14.93 11.01
N VAL A 400 -32.02 13.83 11.75
CA VAL A 400 -33.16 13.29 12.52
C VAL A 400 -32.82 13.38 14.01
N GLY A 401 -32.97 14.59 14.54
CA GLY A 401 -32.53 14.93 15.89
C GLY A 401 -31.03 15.26 15.98
N ASN A 402 -30.54 15.48 17.19
CA ASN A 402 -29.11 15.77 17.46
C ASN A 402 -28.42 14.60 18.19
N GLY A 403 -28.92 13.37 17.99
CA GLY A 403 -28.45 12.17 18.66
C GLY A 403 -27.35 11.45 17.90
N PHE A 404 -26.59 10.62 18.60
CA PHE A 404 -25.71 9.61 18.02
C PHE A 404 -26.21 8.24 18.46
N GLU A 405 -26.18 7.28 17.55
CA GLU A 405 -26.35 5.86 17.86
C GLU A 405 -25.00 5.14 17.78
N GLN A 406 -24.85 4.02 18.49
CA GLN A 406 -23.64 3.20 18.40
C GLN A 406 -23.93 1.94 17.59
N CYS A 407 -23.07 1.63 16.63
CA CYS A 407 -23.10 0.34 15.96
C CYS A 407 -22.86 -0.77 17.00
N ALA A 408 -23.80 -1.71 17.15
CA ALA A 408 -23.69 -2.79 18.13
C ALA A 408 -22.58 -3.81 17.81
N ILE A 409 -22.03 -3.75 16.59
CA ILE A 409 -21.02 -4.69 16.07
C ILE A 409 -19.61 -4.13 16.33
N CYS A 410 -19.30 -2.94 15.80
CA CYS A 410 -17.98 -2.32 15.93
C CYS A 410 -17.87 -1.25 17.03
N GLY A 411 -18.99 -0.82 17.61
CA GLY A 411 -19.04 0.22 18.65
C GLY A 411 -18.85 1.64 18.14
N GLN A 412 -18.81 1.87 16.82
CA GLN A 412 -18.65 3.20 16.27
C GLN A 412 -19.88 4.08 16.53
N SER A 413 -19.66 5.32 16.99
CA SER A 413 -20.71 6.33 17.11
C SER A 413 -21.05 6.89 15.74
N ILE A 414 -22.33 6.86 15.39
CA ILE A 414 -22.88 7.28 14.09
C ILE A 414 -23.96 8.31 14.36
N TYR A 415 -23.95 9.41 13.61
CA TYR A 415 -24.95 10.44 13.76
C TYR A 415 -26.34 9.94 13.33
N MET A 416 -27.37 10.31 14.09
CA MET A 416 -28.75 9.96 13.78
C MET A 416 -29.27 10.89 12.68
N GLY A 417 -29.14 10.45 11.43
CA GLY A 417 -29.60 11.16 10.26
C GLY A 417 -29.92 10.21 9.12
N VAL A 418 -30.61 10.72 8.12
CA VAL A 418 -30.92 9.98 6.89
C VAL A 418 -30.46 10.76 5.68
N TYR A 419 -30.02 10.05 4.65
CA TYR A 419 -29.89 10.60 3.33
C TYR A 419 -31.16 10.30 2.53
N GLU A 420 -31.73 11.33 1.92
CA GLU A 420 -32.75 11.18 0.88
C GLU A 420 -32.06 11.27 -0.47
N ILE A 421 -32.13 10.19 -1.24
CA ILE A 421 -31.62 10.11 -2.61
C ILE A 421 -32.82 10.24 -3.53
N THR A 422 -32.73 11.13 -4.52
CA THR A 422 -33.75 11.30 -5.54
C THR A 422 -33.13 11.20 -6.91
N ASN A 423 -33.73 10.40 -7.78
CA ASN A 423 -33.34 10.28 -9.17
C ASN A 423 -34.44 10.86 -10.07
N PRO A 424 -34.17 12.00 -10.72
CA PRO A 424 -35.16 12.66 -11.56
C PRO A 424 -35.47 11.89 -12.85
N GLU A 425 -34.52 11.09 -13.39
CA GLU A 425 -34.69 10.37 -14.65
C GLU A 425 -35.75 9.25 -14.54
N ASN A 426 -35.74 8.52 -13.42
CA ASN A 426 -36.64 7.38 -13.21
C ASN A 426 -37.72 7.66 -12.15
N GLY A 427 -37.73 8.86 -11.56
CA GLY A 427 -38.70 9.30 -10.56
C GLY A 427 -38.59 8.56 -9.21
N ARG A 428 -37.53 7.78 -8.97
CA ARG A 428 -37.34 7.03 -7.72
C ARG A 428 -36.82 7.94 -6.61
N LYS A 429 -37.19 7.57 -5.39
CA LYS A 429 -36.69 8.15 -4.16
C LYS A 429 -36.37 7.04 -3.19
N PHE A 430 -35.24 7.17 -2.49
CA PHE A 430 -34.81 6.22 -1.49
C PHE A 430 -34.30 6.96 -0.27
N THR A 431 -34.71 6.53 0.92
CA THR A 431 -34.23 7.10 2.18
C THR A 431 -33.37 6.08 2.89
N ILE A 432 -32.12 6.43 3.18
CA ILE A 432 -31.16 5.54 3.83
C ILE A 432 -30.65 6.18 5.13
N PRO A 433 -30.83 5.53 6.29
CA PRO A 433 -30.19 5.94 7.53
C PRO A 433 -28.66 5.86 7.45
N LEU A 434 -27.95 6.76 8.14
CA LEU A 434 -26.49 6.72 8.21
C LEU A 434 -25.95 5.41 8.79
N ILE A 435 -26.70 4.74 9.69
CA ILE A 435 -26.35 3.42 10.21
C ILE A 435 -26.39 2.33 9.12
N ASN A 436 -27.33 2.39 8.17
CA ASN A 436 -27.31 1.52 6.98
C ASN A 436 -26.11 1.84 6.09
N LEU A 437 -25.80 3.13 5.91
CA LEU A 437 -24.65 3.54 5.10
C LEU A 437 -23.32 3.06 5.70
N HIS A 438 -23.20 3.08 7.03
CA HIS A 438 -22.10 2.46 7.76
C HIS A 438 -22.05 0.94 7.53
N SER A 439 -23.18 0.23 7.63
CA SER A 439 -23.23 -1.20 7.30
C SER A 439 -22.82 -1.49 5.85
N LEU A 440 -23.24 -0.66 4.89
CA LEU A 440 -22.85 -0.79 3.49
C LEU A 440 -21.35 -0.64 3.30
N ALA A 441 -20.73 0.31 4.01
CA ALA A 441 -19.27 0.46 4.02
C ALA A 441 -18.57 -0.81 4.57
N HIS A 442 -19.24 -1.61 5.39
CA HIS A 442 -18.75 -2.90 5.87
C HIS A 442 -19.19 -4.10 5.01
N GLY A 443 -19.86 -3.87 3.86
CA GLY A 443 -20.29 -4.92 2.94
C GLY A 443 -21.68 -5.49 3.23
N SER A 444 -22.50 -4.83 4.06
CA SER A 444 -23.79 -5.36 4.49
C SER A 444 -24.94 -4.40 4.23
N PHE A 445 -26.06 -4.93 3.73
CA PHE A 445 -27.30 -4.16 3.56
C PHE A 445 -28.11 -4.03 4.86
N LYS A 446 -27.78 -4.83 5.87
CA LYS A 446 -28.52 -4.95 7.11
C LYS A 446 -27.74 -4.34 8.28
N HIS A 447 -28.45 -3.69 9.20
CA HIS A 447 -27.89 -3.15 10.42
C HIS A 447 -28.66 -3.61 11.66
N THR A 448 -28.07 -3.42 12.84
CA THR A 448 -28.72 -3.61 14.13
C THR A 448 -28.86 -2.25 14.81
N SER A 449 -29.96 -1.55 14.56
CA SER A 449 -30.33 -0.34 15.31
C SER A 449 -31.64 -0.57 16.06
N THR A 450 -31.78 0.10 17.20
CA THR A 450 -33.03 0.18 17.96
C THR A 450 -33.84 1.43 17.61
N ALA A 451 -33.30 2.34 16.80
CA ALA A 451 -33.90 3.63 16.47
C ALA A 451 -34.72 3.61 15.17
N TRP A 452 -34.45 2.67 14.27
CA TRP A 452 -35.05 2.61 12.93
C TRP A 452 -35.91 1.35 12.75
N GLY A 453 -37.00 1.48 12.00
CA GLY A 453 -38.03 0.43 11.86
C GLY A 453 -37.68 -0.69 10.87
N ASP A 454 -37.08 -0.35 9.73
CA ASP A 454 -36.57 -1.35 8.78
C ASP A 454 -35.05 -1.48 8.95
N PRO A 455 -34.55 -2.63 9.41
CA PRO A 455 -33.14 -2.83 9.66
C PRO A 455 -32.32 -3.07 8.38
N ARG A 456 -32.91 -2.96 7.17
CA ARG A 456 -32.24 -3.32 5.92
C ARG A 456 -32.52 -2.33 4.79
N ALA A 457 -31.48 -2.04 4.00
CA ALA A 457 -31.63 -1.33 2.73
C ALA A 457 -31.86 -2.36 1.61
N ASP A 458 -32.92 -2.20 0.82
CA ASP A 458 -33.12 -3.01 -0.40
C ASP A 458 -32.03 -2.67 -1.42
N ALA A 459 -31.21 -3.65 -1.78
CA ALA A 459 -30.03 -3.46 -2.61
C ALA A 459 -30.41 -3.02 -4.03
N VAL A 460 -31.49 -3.62 -4.57
CA VAL A 460 -31.95 -3.38 -5.94
C VAL A 460 -32.59 -2.01 -6.07
N ASP A 461 -33.45 -1.63 -5.13
CA ASP A 461 -34.12 -0.33 -5.14
C ASP A 461 -33.13 0.81 -4.88
N LEU A 462 -32.19 0.61 -3.94
CA LEU A 462 -31.10 1.56 -3.70
C LEU A 462 -30.24 1.75 -4.97
N TYR A 463 -29.77 0.64 -5.56
CA TYR A 463 -28.97 0.70 -6.79
C TYR A 463 -29.71 1.37 -7.94
N ARG A 464 -30.97 1.00 -8.19
CA ARG A 464 -31.80 1.59 -9.26
C ARG A 464 -32.10 3.06 -8.99
N THR A 465 -32.21 3.47 -7.74
CA THR A 465 -32.37 4.88 -7.40
C THR A 465 -31.07 5.63 -7.68
N MET A 466 -29.91 5.12 -7.28
CA MET A 466 -28.64 5.84 -7.48
C MET A 466 -28.16 5.85 -8.93
N LYS A 467 -28.49 4.83 -9.73
CA LYS A 467 -28.01 4.70 -11.10
C LYS A 467 -28.81 5.57 -12.07
N THR A 468 -28.13 6.57 -12.61
CA THR A 468 -28.53 7.35 -13.80
C THR A 468 -27.79 6.85 -15.03
N HIS A 469 -28.23 7.26 -16.23
CA HIS A 469 -27.47 7.00 -17.45
C HIS A 469 -26.16 7.82 -17.50
N MET A 470 -26.11 8.94 -16.76
CA MET A 470 -24.93 9.76 -16.54
C MET A 470 -24.63 9.87 -15.04
N LEU A 471 -23.57 9.21 -14.56
CA LEU A 471 -23.07 9.47 -13.21
C LEU A 471 -22.29 10.78 -13.24
N HIS A 472 -22.44 11.63 -12.23
CA HIS A 472 -21.68 12.88 -12.16
C HIS A 472 -20.17 12.59 -12.00
N ILE A 473 -19.39 13.22 -12.87
CA ILE A 473 -17.92 13.21 -12.85
C ILE A 473 -17.45 14.61 -12.45
N GLU A 474 -16.45 14.70 -11.57
CA GLU A 474 -15.88 16.00 -11.21
C GLU A 474 -15.08 16.57 -12.39
N HIS A 475 -15.30 17.84 -12.72
CA HIS A 475 -14.70 18.50 -13.87
C HIS A 475 -15.06 17.82 -15.19
N ASP A 476 -16.36 17.59 -15.39
CA ASP A 476 -16.99 17.20 -16.65
C ASP A 476 -17.93 18.37 -17.02
N ALA A 477 -17.43 19.28 -17.86
CA ALA A 477 -18.08 20.57 -18.10
C ALA A 477 -19.33 20.47 -18.99
N ASP A 478 -19.42 19.47 -19.87
CA ASP A 478 -20.59 19.23 -20.71
C ASP A 478 -21.49 18.09 -20.23
N ASN A 479 -21.07 17.36 -19.20
CA ASN A 479 -21.74 16.21 -18.59
C ASN A 479 -21.94 15.07 -19.59
N ASP A 480 -20.98 14.78 -20.45
CA ASP A 480 -21.08 13.66 -21.39
C ASP A 480 -20.66 12.30 -20.78
N GLY A 481 -20.07 12.32 -19.58
CA GLY A 481 -19.56 11.14 -18.90
C GLY A 481 -18.06 10.91 -19.07
N LEU A 482 -17.29 11.91 -19.49
CA LEU A 482 -15.84 11.98 -19.44
C LEU A 482 -15.39 13.22 -18.65
N SER A 483 -14.27 13.14 -17.93
CA SER A 483 -13.70 14.38 -17.34
C SER A 483 -13.02 15.23 -18.41
N ASP A 484 -12.99 16.55 -18.21
CA ASP A 484 -12.33 17.53 -19.08
C ASP A 484 -10.87 17.14 -19.42
N ASN A 485 -10.19 16.48 -18.47
CA ASN A 485 -8.82 15.99 -18.63
C ASN A 485 -8.75 14.74 -19.52
N GLU A 486 -9.73 13.84 -19.41
CA GLU A 486 -9.85 12.66 -20.26
C GLU A 486 -10.19 13.08 -21.69
N GLU A 487 -11.16 13.97 -21.87
CA GLU A 487 -11.53 14.53 -23.18
C GLU A 487 -10.35 15.24 -23.84
N SER A 488 -9.64 16.10 -23.10
CA SER A 488 -8.42 16.75 -23.58
C SER A 488 -7.32 15.74 -23.97
N SER A 489 -7.26 14.59 -23.29
CA SER A 489 -6.30 13.52 -23.59
C SER A 489 -6.71 12.71 -24.82
N PHE A 490 -8.02 12.58 -25.08
CA PHE A 490 -8.58 11.91 -26.26
C PHE A 490 -8.70 12.84 -27.48
N GLY A 491 -8.59 14.15 -27.29
CA GLY A 491 -8.72 15.17 -28.34
C GLY A 491 -10.16 15.63 -28.57
N TYR A 492 -11.05 15.37 -27.62
CA TYR A 492 -12.43 15.87 -27.55
C TYR A 492 -12.45 17.29 -26.97
N ASP A 493 -13.52 18.05 -27.22
CA ASP A 493 -13.72 19.40 -26.70
C ASP A 493 -14.50 19.34 -25.38
N PRO A 494 -13.88 19.67 -24.22
CA PRO A 494 -14.51 19.53 -22.91
C PRO A 494 -15.80 20.32 -22.66
N ASN A 495 -16.24 21.13 -23.61
CA ASN A 495 -17.46 21.93 -23.48
C ASN A 495 -18.53 21.52 -24.50
N ASN A 496 -18.37 20.38 -25.17
CA ASN A 496 -19.25 19.92 -26.24
C ASN A 496 -19.45 18.40 -26.20
N SER A 497 -20.61 18.00 -25.68
CA SER A 497 -20.94 16.59 -25.43
C SER A 497 -21.13 15.73 -26.68
N ASP A 498 -21.07 16.31 -27.87
CA ASP A 498 -21.14 15.63 -29.18
C ASP A 498 -19.76 15.55 -29.88
N SER A 499 -18.65 15.88 -29.20
CA SER A 499 -17.34 16.09 -29.82
C SER A 499 -16.55 14.85 -30.24
#